data_AF-J9FXB2-F1
#
_entry.id   AF-J9FXB2-F1
#
_cell.length_a   1.000
_cell.length_b   1.000
_cell.length_c   1.000
_cell.angle_alpha   90.00
_cell.angle_beta   90.00
_cell.angle_gamma   90.00
#
_symmetry.space_group_name_H-M   'P 1'
#
loop_
_entity.id
_entity.type
_entity.pdbx_description
1 polymer ?
#
loop_
_entity_poly.entity_id
_entity_poly.type
_entity_poly.pdbx_seq_one_letter_code
_entity_poly.pdbx_strand_id
1 'polypeptide(L)'
;MIKSDIVKVRVSSLIKGAKIIEETRLNDGGYCVKVRLPLFGANNSVASAVLPEATKDIVPAPVPPVSATTTTLSPVQIQQVMAVAYSGVVIDASGLGLKPTFSPNIQDTNGRIVYGMQNIDKNFAISHGMVEYSKDIQKASGGTTRAGANPLVIKAVAVKSGANSVNPVNVVVSVEDADKILFANQQSQMLSKCAVVFVR
;
A
#
# COMPACT_ATOMS: atom_id res chain seq x y z
N MET A 1 21.24 -6.39 9.48
CA MET A 1 21.17 -7.39 10.56
C MET A 1 19.71 -7.50 10.99
N ILE A 2 19.09 -8.69 10.96
CA ILE A 2 17.67 -8.85 11.37
C ILE A 2 17.61 -8.64 12.89
N LYS A 3 16.86 -7.64 13.36
CA LYS A 3 16.78 -7.26 14.78
C LYS A 3 15.87 -8.18 15.62
N SER A 4 15.26 -9.21 15.03
CA SER A 4 14.28 -10.09 15.69
C SER A 4 14.51 -11.55 15.34
N ASP A 5 14.77 -12.38 16.35
CA ASP A 5 14.89 -13.83 16.20
C ASP A 5 13.58 -14.48 15.76
N ILE A 6 12.43 -13.91 16.16
CA ILE A 6 11.10 -14.35 15.72
C ILE A 6 10.99 -14.23 14.20
N VAL A 7 11.37 -13.08 13.65
CA VAL A 7 11.35 -12.87 12.19
C VAL A 7 12.32 -13.83 11.50
N LYS A 8 13.53 -13.99 12.04
CA LYS A 8 14.54 -14.91 11.49
C LYS A 8 14.02 -16.35 11.42
N VAL A 9 13.38 -16.84 12.49
CA VAL A 9 12.82 -18.21 12.56
C VAL A 9 11.65 -18.37 11.57
N ARG A 10 10.73 -17.40 11.51
CA ARG A 10 9.58 -17.45 10.59
C ARG A 10 10.02 -17.43 9.13
N VAL A 11 10.96 -16.54 8.76
CA VAL A 11 11.51 -16.47 7.41
C VAL A 11 12.27 -17.74 7.05
N SER A 12 13.09 -18.28 7.96
CA SER A 12 13.82 -19.53 7.71
C SER A 12 12.87 -20.70 7.47
N SER A 13 11.78 -20.78 8.24
CA SER A 13 10.74 -21.80 8.09
C SER A 13 10.00 -21.66 6.76
N LEU A 14 9.67 -20.42 6.37
CA LEU A 14 9.06 -20.11 5.08
C LEU A 14 9.93 -20.57 3.90
N ILE A 15 11.25 -20.30 3.95
CA ILE A 15 12.19 -20.68 2.90
C ILE A 15 12.33 -22.20 2.82
N LYS A 16 12.43 -22.90 3.96
CA LYS A 16 12.52 -24.38 4.00
C LYS A 16 11.28 -25.05 3.41
N GLY A 17 10.10 -24.44 3.59
CA GLY A 17 8.85 -24.92 3.00
C GLY A 17 8.53 -24.35 1.62
N ALA A 18 9.47 -23.64 0.98
CA ALA A 18 9.22 -23.00 -0.30
C ALA A 18 8.97 -24.02 -1.41
N LYS A 19 8.04 -23.71 -2.31
CA LYS A 19 7.76 -24.58 -3.45
C LYS A 19 8.88 -24.43 -4.48
N ILE A 20 9.56 -25.54 -4.77
CA ILE A 20 10.48 -25.62 -5.90
C ILE A 20 9.65 -25.62 -7.19
N ILE A 21 10.04 -24.77 -8.14
CA ILE A 21 9.37 -24.64 -9.44
C ILE A 21 10.25 -25.09 -10.60
N GLU A 22 11.57 -25.14 -10.40
CA GLU A 22 12.52 -25.59 -11.42
C GLU A 22 13.80 -26.07 -10.73
N GLU A 23 14.36 -27.17 -11.23
CA GLU A 23 15.67 -27.68 -10.83
C GLU A 23 16.49 -27.99 -12.09
N THR A 24 17.66 -27.40 -12.20
CA THR A 24 18.49 -27.48 -13.40
C THR A 24 19.94 -27.73 -13.01
N ARG A 25 20.51 -28.83 -13.53
CA ARG A 25 21.96 -29.07 -13.47
C ARG A 25 22.64 -28.22 -14.54
N LEU A 26 23.64 -27.45 -14.14
CA LEU A 26 24.39 -26.55 -15.00
C LEU A 26 25.55 -27.32 -15.67
N ASN A 27 25.97 -26.82 -16.84
CA ASN A 27 27.00 -27.47 -17.66
C ASN A 27 28.38 -27.48 -16.99
N ASP A 28 28.64 -26.58 -16.04
CA ASP A 28 29.84 -26.50 -15.21
C ASP A 28 29.81 -27.44 -13.99
N GLY A 29 28.77 -28.28 -13.88
CA GLY A 29 28.55 -29.17 -12.74
C GLY A 29 27.77 -28.53 -11.60
N GLY A 30 27.37 -27.26 -11.69
CA GLY A 30 26.53 -26.59 -10.71
C GLY A 30 25.09 -27.10 -10.67
N TYR A 31 24.34 -26.70 -9.65
CA TYR A 31 22.92 -27.03 -9.48
C TYR A 31 22.13 -25.77 -9.13
N CYS A 32 21.09 -25.48 -9.91
CA CYS A 32 20.22 -24.33 -9.70
C CYS A 32 18.83 -24.80 -9.29
N VAL A 33 18.29 -24.22 -8.20
CA VAL A 33 16.93 -24.45 -7.73
C VAL A 33 16.20 -23.11 -7.74
N LYS A 34 15.12 -23.00 -8.51
CA LYS A 34 14.22 -21.85 -8.45
C LYS A 34 13.07 -22.18 -7.51
N VAL A 35 12.85 -21.30 -6.55
CA VAL A 35 11.76 -21.42 -5.57
C VAL A 35 10.79 -20.27 -5.71
N ARG A 36 9.52 -20.54 -5.38
CA ARG A 36 8.45 -19.54 -5.32
C ARG A 36 7.97 -19.38 -3.88
N LEU A 37 7.82 -18.12 -3.47
CA LEU A 37 7.28 -17.73 -2.16
C LEU A 37 6.09 -16.76 -2.34
N PRO A 38 4.97 -16.95 -1.64
CA PRO A 38 3.90 -15.96 -1.58
C PRO A 38 4.36 -14.69 -0.85
N LEU A 39 4.12 -13.52 -1.44
CA LEU A 39 4.36 -12.25 -0.73
C LEU A 39 3.32 -12.02 0.35
N PHE A 40 2.05 -12.27 0.04
CA PHE A 40 0.89 -12.10 0.92
C PHE A 40 0.17 -13.44 1.13
N GLY A 41 -0.64 -13.49 2.18
CA GLY A 41 -1.42 -14.66 2.58
C GLY A 41 -1.38 -14.84 4.09
N ALA A 42 -2.51 -15.23 4.68
CA ALA A 42 -2.65 -15.37 6.14
C ALA A 42 -1.61 -16.34 6.73
N ASN A 43 -1.25 -17.39 5.98
CA ASN A 43 -0.28 -18.40 6.35
C ASN A 43 0.80 -18.52 5.27
N ASN A 44 2.03 -18.85 5.68
CA ASN A 44 3.15 -19.16 4.81
C ASN A 44 3.43 -18.11 3.71
N SER A 45 3.40 -16.84 4.09
CA SER A 45 3.79 -15.73 3.22
C SER A 45 4.91 -14.88 3.85
N VAL A 46 5.59 -14.08 3.02
CA VAL A 46 6.58 -13.12 3.51
C VAL A 46 5.90 -12.11 4.46
N ALA A 47 4.69 -11.66 4.14
CA ALA A 47 3.91 -10.76 4.99
C ALA A 47 3.59 -11.39 6.35
N SER A 48 3.10 -12.63 6.41
CA SER A 48 2.78 -13.31 7.67
C SER A 48 4.02 -13.57 8.53
N ALA A 49 5.19 -13.71 7.90
CA ALA A 49 6.46 -13.89 8.60
C ALA A 49 6.99 -12.60 9.24
N VAL A 50 6.79 -11.44 8.60
CA VAL A 50 7.46 -10.18 8.95
C VAL A 50 6.53 -9.14 9.59
N LEU A 51 5.33 -8.93 9.04
CA LEU A 51 4.46 -7.82 9.42
C LEU A 51 4.00 -7.83 10.90
N PRO A 52 3.70 -8.98 11.53
CA PRO A 52 3.29 -8.98 12.94
C PRO A 52 4.35 -8.35 13.85
N GLU A 53 5.62 -8.65 13.61
CA GLU A 53 6.72 -8.08 14.39
C GLU A 53 7.01 -6.63 13.96
N ALA A 54 7.04 -6.36 12.65
CA ALA A 54 7.35 -5.04 12.12
C ALA A 54 6.30 -3.97 12.47
N THR A 55 5.08 -4.38 12.85
CA THR A 55 3.96 -3.49 13.17
C THR A 55 3.45 -3.65 14.60
N LYS A 56 4.18 -4.37 15.47
CA LYS A 56 3.75 -4.66 16.84
C LYS A 56 3.54 -3.40 17.68
N ASP A 57 4.36 -2.38 17.46
CA ASP A 57 4.32 -1.10 18.19
C ASP A 57 3.41 -0.06 17.50
N ILE A 58 2.80 -0.40 16.35
CA ILE A 58 1.86 0.49 15.66
C ILE A 58 0.49 0.39 16.35
N VAL A 59 0.10 1.47 17.02
CA VAL A 59 -1.20 1.62 17.63
C VAL A 59 -2.23 1.97 16.54
N PRO A 60 -3.34 1.20 16.41
CA PRO A 60 -4.42 1.56 15.50
C PRO A 60 -4.97 2.95 15.80
N ALA A 61 -5.22 3.73 14.76
CA ALA A 61 -5.81 5.06 14.85
C ALA A 61 -6.90 5.21 13.79
N PRO A 62 -7.99 5.94 14.10
CA PRO A 62 -9.00 6.25 13.11
C PRO A 62 -8.38 7.03 11.95
N VAL A 63 -9.03 6.95 10.78
CA VAL A 63 -8.69 7.81 9.63
C VAL A 63 -8.79 9.28 10.08
N PRO A 64 -7.84 10.15 9.69
CA PRO A 64 -7.89 11.56 10.08
C PRO A 64 -9.22 12.21 9.72
N PRO A 65 -9.79 13.04 10.61
CA PRO A 65 -11.01 13.76 10.29
C PRO A 65 -10.74 14.80 9.18
N VAL A 66 -11.77 15.07 8.38
CA VAL A 66 -11.82 16.19 7.44
C VAL A 66 -13.14 16.93 7.65
N SER A 67 -13.10 18.26 7.61
CA SER A 67 -14.27 19.12 7.83
C SER A 67 -14.39 20.15 6.72
N ALA A 68 -15.63 20.44 6.32
CA ALA A 68 -15.96 21.49 5.36
C ALA A 68 -15.58 22.90 5.85
N THR A 69 -15.36 23.08 7.16
CA THR A 69 -15.00 24.37 7.76
C THR A 69 -13.50 24.63 7.83
N THR A 70 -12.67 23.58 7.70
CA THR A 70 -11.22 23.68 7.87
C THR A 70 -10.44 23.34 6.61
N THR A 71 -11.11 22.77 5.61
CA THR A 71 -10.50 22.46 4.31
C THR A 71 -10.36 23.71 3.46
N THR A 72 -9.40 23.69 2.53
CA THR A 72 -9.25 24.72 1.49
C THR A 72 -10.17 24.48 0.29
N LEU A 73 -10.88 23.34 0.25
CA LEU A 73 -11.87 23.03 -0.78
C LEU A 73 -13.10 23.95 -0.64
N SER A 74 -13.59 24.47 -1.75
CA SER A 74 -14.86 25.20 -1.78
C SER A 74 -16.04 24.25 -1.48
N PRO A 75 -17.17 24.77 -0.96
CA PRO A 75 -18.38 23.97 -0.74
C PRO A 75 -18.85 23.19 -1.98
N VAL A 76 -18.69 23.78 -3.16
CA VAL A 76 -19.04 23.13 -4.44
C VAL A 76 -18.14 21.93 -4.71
N GLN A 77 -16.83 22.06 -4.49
CA GLN A 77 -15.88 20.93 -4.66
C GLN A 77 -16.17 19.80 -3.68
N ILE A 78 -16.47 20.13 -2.41
CA ILE A 78 -16.84 19.12 -1.41
C ILE A 78 -18.08 18.36 -1.87
N GLN A 79 -19.13 19.08 -2.29
CA GLN A 79 -20.36 18.47 -2.77
C GLN A 79 -20.11 17.57 -3.99
N GLN A 80 -19.26 18.00 -4.93
CA GLN A 80 -18.89 17.20 -6.11
C GLN A 80 -18.17 15.91 -5.73
N VAL A 81 -17.20 15.98 -4.81
CA VAL A 81 -16.47 14.79 -4.34
C VAL A 81 -17.42 13.83 -3.62
N MET A 82 -18.25 14.33 -2.71
CA MET A 82 -19.16 13.49 -1.93
C MET A 82 -20.34 12.93 -2.73
N ALA A 83 -20.67 13.52 -3.89
CA ALA A 83 -21.72 13.03 -4.78
C ALA A 83 -21.29 11.78 -5.57
N VAL A 84 -19.99 11.45 -5.61
CA VAL A 84 -19.48 10.32 -6.38
C VAL A 84 -19.33 9.08 -5.49
N ALA A 85 -19.90 7.96 -5.94
CA ALA A 85 -19.68 6.64 -5.34
C ALA A 85 -18.32 6.09 -5.80
N TYR A 86 -17.25 6.48 -5.10
CA TYR A 86 -15.91 5.99 -5.40
C TYR A 86 -15.74 4.53 -4.97
N SER A 87 -15.09 3.73 -5.81
CA SER A 87 -14.76 2.33 -5.51
C SER A 87 -13.40 2.16 -4.85
N GLY A 88 -12.53 3.17 -4.96
CA GLY A 88 -11.12 3.10 -4.57
C GLY A 88 -10.39 4.40 -4.85
N VAL A 89 -9.09 4.40 -4.62
CA VAL A 89 -8.19 5.52 -4.94
C VAL A 89 -6.99 5.02 -5.74
N VAL A 90 -6.67 5.74 -6.80
CA VAL A 90 -5.45 5.55 -7.60
C VAL A 90 -4.55 6.76 -7.37
N ILE A 91 -3.33 6.52 -6.90
CA ILE A 91 -2.30 7.55 -6.78
C ILE A 91 -1.29 7.38 -7.92
N ASP A 92 -1.26 8.35 -8.83
CA ASP A 92 -0.28 8.40 -9.91
C ASP A 92 1.03 9.03 -9.42
N ALA A 93 2.03 8.19 -9.17
CA ALA A 93 3.40 8.59 -8.84
C ALA A 93 4.39 8.26 -9.97
N SER A 94 3.90 8.12 -11.20
CA SER A 94 4.71 7.81 -12.37
C SER A 94 5.83 8.83 -12.55
N GLY A 95 7.05 8.34 -12.79
CA GLY A 95 8.23 9.19 -12.97
C GLY A 95 8.82 9.79 -11.69
N LEU A 96 8.18 9.59 -10.52
CA LEU A 96 8.72 10.05 -9.24
C LEU A 96 9.70 9.06 -8.58
N GLY A 97 9.84 7.86 -9.15
CA GLY A 97 10.78 6.85 -8.65
C GLY A 97 10.27 6.02 -7.48
N LEU A 98 8.95 5.95 -7.27
CA LEU A 98 8.31 5.16 -6.21
C LEU A 98 8.77 3.70 -6.22
N LYS A 99 9.20 3.19 -5.06
CA LYS A 99 9.58 1.80 -4.85
C LYS A 99 8.47 1.04 -4.11
N PRO A 100 8.17 -0.21 -4.51
CA PRO A 100 7.23 -1.05 -3.77
C PRO A 100 7.71 -1.37 -2.34
N THR A 101 6.76 -1.46 -1.42
CA THR A 101 6.99 -1.91 -0.04
C THR A 101 5.74 -2.60 0.50
N PHE A 102 5.88 -3.32 1.62
CA PHE A 102 4.75 -3.93 2.33
C PHE A 102 3.92 -2.92 3.13
N SER A 103 4.52 -1.80 3.53
CA SER A 103 3.90 -0.80 4.41
C SER A 103 4.06 0.63 3.88
N PRO A 104 3.46 0.98 2.74
CA PRO A 104 3.51 2.34 2.24
C PRO A 104 2.49 3.24 2.95
N ASN A 105 2.73 4.54 2.90
CA ASN A 105 1.78 5.57 3.33
C ASN A 105 1.36 6.48 2.17
N ILE A 106 0.17 7.06 2.28
CA ILE A 106 -0.22 8.29 1.59
C ILE A 106 -0.13 9.41 2.63
N GLN A 107 0.63 10.46 2.32
CA GLN A 107 0.75 11.64 3.17
C GLN A 107 0.57 12.92 2.36
N ASP A 108 0.16 14.00 3.00
CA ASP A 108 0.16 15.31 2.34
C ASP A 108 1.50 16.05 2.49
N THR A 109 1.60 17.21 1.84
CA THR A 109 2.77 18.10 1.89
C THR A 109 3.06 18.65 3.28
N ASN A 110 2.07 18.69 4.18
CA ASN A 110 2.23 19.09 5.58
C ASN A 110 2.67 17.91 6.47
N GLY A 111 2.73 16.70 5.93
CA GLY A 111 3.14 15.50 6.64
C GLY A 111 2.00 14.76 7.34
N ARG A 112 0.73 15.16 7.15
CA ARG A 112 -0.42 14.41 7.66
C ARG A 112 -0.54 13.11 6.86
N ILE A 113 -0.53 11.98 7.56
CA ILE A 113 -0.74 10.65 6.96
C ILE A 113 -2.24 10.43 6.82
N VAL A 114 -2.73 10.30 5.59
CA VAL A 114 -4.15 10.02 5.30
C VAL A 114 -4.45 8.53 5.17
N TYR A 115 -3.43 7.74 4.84
CA TYR A 115 -3.50 6.29 4.75
C TYR A 115 -2.17 5.67 5.16
N GLY A 116 -2.21 4.65 6.02
CA GLY A 116 -1.04 3.94 6.49
C GLY A 116 -1.43 2.77 7.41
N MET A 117 -0.44 2.06 7.95
CA MET A 117 -0.69 0.84 8.74
C MET A 117 -1.55 1.05 9.98
N GLN A 118 -1.58 2.26 10.54
CA GLN A 118 -2.42 2.59 11.68
C GLN A 118 -3.93 2.58 11.36
N ASN A 119 -4.32 2.74 10.09
CA ASN A 119 -5.71 3.03 9.70
C ASN A 119 -6.46 1.84 9.11
N ILE A 120 -5.86 0.65 9.08
CA ILE A 120 -6.44 -0.54 8.44
C ILE A 120 -6.34 -1.79 9.29
N ASP A 121 -7.11 -2.82 8.90
CA ASP A 121 -6.98 -4.15 9.47
C ASP A 121 -5.64 -4.79 9.06
N LYS A 122 -4.78 -5.04 10.06
CA LYS A 122 -3.47 -5.68 9.88
C LYS A 122 -3.59 -7.09 9.30
N ASN A 123 -4.63 -7.86 9.65
CA ASN A 123 -4.83 -9.21 9.13
C ASN A 123 -5.20 -9.18 7.64
N PHE A 124 -6.02 -8.19 7.25
CA PHE A 124 -6.31 -7.95 5.84
C PHE A 124 -5.04 -7.57 5.07
N ALA A 125 -4.22 -6.66 5.64
CA ALA A 125 -2.96 -6.26 5.02
C ALA A 125 -1.96 -7.41 4.90
N ILE A 126 -1.90 -8.33 5.87
CA ILE A 126 -1.07 -9.55 5.79
C ILE A 126 -1.56 -10.46 4.65
N SER A 127 -2.88 -10.59 4.51
CA SER A 127 -3.50 -11.53 3.57
C SER A 127 -3.52 -11.02 2.14
N HIS A 128 -3.70 -9.70 1.95
CA HIS A 128 -3.98 -9.11 0.64
C HIS A 128 -3.05 -7.93 0.28
N GLY A 129 -2.24 -7.46 1.21
CA GLY A 129 -1.43 -6.25 1.07
C GLY A 129 -2.24 -4.96 1.20
N MET A 130 -1.53 -3.86 1.49
CA MET A 130 -2.15 -2.55 1.68
C MET A 130 -2.51 -1.84 0.37
N VAL A 131 -1.71 -2.06 -0.67
CA VAL A 131 -1.87 -1.41 -1.97
C VAL A 131 -1.54 -2.41 -3.07
N GLU A 132 -2.06 -2.16 -4.26
CA GLU A 132 -1.56 -2.77 -5.49
C GLU A 132 -0.66 -1.78 -6.23
N TYR A 133 0.40 -2.28 -6.87
CA TYR A 133 1.28 -1.46 -7.68
C TYR A 133 1.03 -1.73 -9.17
N SER A 134 0.72 -0.69 -9.92
CA SER A 134 0.60 -0.72 -11.39
C SER A 134 1.75 0.05 -12.04
N LYS A 135 2.07 -0.29 -13.29
CA LYS A 135 2.96 0.50 -14.17
C LYS A 135 2.16 1.35 -15.17
N ASP A 136 0.84 1.23 -15.16
CA ASP A 136 -0.05 1.82 -16.15
C ASP A 136 -1.27 2.42 -15.45
N ILE A 137 -1.48 3.71 -15.69
CA ILE A 137 -2.60 4.47 -15.15
C ILE A 137 -3.95 3.99 -15.71
N GLN A 138 -4.01 3.63 -17.00
CA GLN A 138 -5.25 3.15 -17.63
C GLN A 138 -5.67 1.81 -17.05
N LYS A 139 -4.71 0.92 -16.80
CA LYS A 139 -4.98 -0.32 -16.06
C LYS A 139 -5.44 -0.02 -14.64
N ALA A 140 -4.75 0.90 -13.95
CA ALA A 140 -5.03 1.23 -12.55
C ALA A 140 -6.44 1.77 -12.35
N SER A 141 -6.92 2.64 -13.25
CA SER A 141 -8.26 3.25 -13.19
C SER A 141 -9.33 2.49 -13.99
N GLY A 142 -8.96 1.49 -14.79
CA GLY A 142 -9.85 0.79 -15.71
C GLY A 142 -10.71 -0.34 -15.12
N GLY A 143 -10.89 -0.40 -13.80
CA GLY A 143 -11.83 -1.34 -13.17
C GLY A 143 -11.33 -2.74 -12.84
N THR A 144 -10.13 -3.12 -13.31
CA THR A 144 -9.59 -4.48 -13.14
C THR A 144 -8.69 -4.66 -11.91
N THR A 145 -8.34 -3.56 -11.24
CA THR A 145 -7.49 -3.56 -10.06
C THR A 145 -8.33 -3.49 -8.79
N ARG A 146 -7.69 -3.57 -7.62
CA ARG A 146 -8.37 -3.36 -6.35
C ARG A 146 -9.00 -1.97 -6.15
N ALA A 147 -8.68 -0.99 -7.01
CA ALA A 147 -9.32 0.33 -6.95
C ALA A 147 -10.75 0.31 -7.52
N GLY A 148 -11.15 -0.77 -8.21
CA GLY A 148 -12.49 -0.93 -8.75
C GLY A 148 -12.79 -0.02 -9.95
N ALA A 149 -14.05 -0.01 -10.38
CA ALA A 149 -14.50 0.59 -11.64
C ALA A 149 -14.59 2.13 -11.67
N ASN A 150 -14.68 2.78 -10.51
CA ASN A 150 -14.80 4.23 -10.42
C ASN A 150 -13.90 4.79 -9.30
N PRO A 151 -12.56 4.74 -9.47
CA PRO A 151 -11.66 5.23 -8.44
C PRO A 151 -11.46 6.74 -8.51
N LEU A 152 -11.18 7.35 -7.36
CA LEU A 152 -10.64 8.70 -7.29
C LEU A 152 -9.18 8.67 -7.77
N VAL A 153 -8.86 9.36 -8.86
CA VAL A 153 -7.50 9.42 -9.41
C VAL A 153 -6.82 10.71 -8.94
N ILE A 154 -5.71 10.57 -8.21
CA ILE A 154 -4.93 11.68 -7.67
C ILE A 154 -3.50 11.60 -8.20
N LYS A 155 -2.92 12.74 -8.57
CA LYS A 155 -1.50 12.82 -8.93
C LYS A 155 -0.65 13.09 -7.70
N ALA A 156 0.37 12.28 -7.47
CA ALA A 156 1.36 12.55 -6.43
C ALA A 156 2.24 13.73 -6.85
N VAL A 157 2.63 14.54 -5.86
CA VAL A 157 3.55 15.67 -6.04
C VAL A 157 4.99 15.29 -5.73
N ALA A 158 5.20 14.26 -4.89
CA ALA A 158 6.52 13.75 -4.54
C ALA A 158 6.42 12.32 -3.99
N VAL A 159 7.58 11.73 -3.72
CA VAL A 159 7.72 10.49 -2.94
C VAL A 159 8.70 10.72 -1.79
N LYS A 160 8.48 10.05 -0.66
CA LYS A 160 9.34 10.13 0.52
C LYS A 160 9.84 8.77 0.97
N SER A 161 10.97 8.81 1.69
CA SER A 161 11.57 7.67 2.37
C SER A 161 10.59 7.05 3.39
N GLY A 162 10.75 5.76 3.63
CA GLY A 162 10.07 5.07 4.73
C GLY A 162 10.69 5.43 6.07
N ALA A 163 9.94 5.27 7.17
CA ALA A 163 10.47 5.55 8.52
C ALA A 163 11.77 4.79 8.84
N ASN A 164 11.91 3.58 8.29
CA ASN A 164 13.07 2.70 8.48
C ASN A 164 13.83 2.41 7.17
N SER A 165 13.66 3.23 6.12
CA SER A 165 14.26 2.97 4.81
C SER A 165 14.54 4.26 4.06
N VAL A 166 15.73 4.37 3.45
CA VAL A 166 16.06 5.48 2.52
C VAL A 166 15.32 5.38 1.18
N ASN A 167 14.67 4.25 0.88
CA ASN A 167 13.95 4.07 -0.37
C ASN A 167 12.68 4.94 -0.40
N PRO A 168 12.38 5.60 -1.53
CA PRO A 168 11.16 6.38 -1.68
C PRO A 168 9.95 5.46 -1.84
N VAL A 169 9.26 5.17 -0.75
CA VAL A 169 8.19 4.16 -0.68
C VAL A 169 6.83 4.75 -0.31
N ASN A 170 6.80 6.02 0.11
CA ASN A 170 5.59 6.74 0.50
C ASN A 170 5.24 7.77 -0.58
N VAL A 171 3.97 7.87 -0.94
CA VAL A 171 3.49 8.88 -1.87
C VAL A 171 3.10 10.16 -1.13
N VAL A 172 3.42 11.30 -1.71
CA VAL A 172 3.04 12.63 -1.19
C VAL A 172 2.02 13.25 -2.15
N VAL A 173 0.90 13.72 -1.62
CA VAL A 173 -0.15 14.46 -2.36
C VAL A 173 -0.26 15.88 -1.82
N SER A 174 -0.96 16.77 -2.53
CA SER A 174 -1.29 18.10 -1.99
C SER A 174 -2.23 17.99 -0.78
N VAL A 175 -2.28 19.02 0.06
CA VAL A 175 -3.26 19.09 1.17
C VAL A 175 -4.69 19.00 0.64
N GLU A 176 -4.97 19.67 -0.48
CA GLU A 176 -6.28 19.64 -1.14
C GLU A 176 -6.67 18.23 -1.58
N ASP A 177 -5.75 17.51 -2.24
CA ASP A 177 -6.04 16.14 -2.70
C ASP A 177 -6.12 15.14 -1.55
N ALA A 178 -5.36 15.34 -0.49
CA ALA A 178 -5.53 14.60 0.76
C ALA A 178 -6.95 14.79 1.33
N ASP A 179 -7.48 16.02 1.34
CA ASP A 179 -8.85 16.27 1.77
C ASP A 179 -9.89 15.64 0.82
N LYS A 180 -9.67 15.67 -0.51
CA LYS A 180 -10.53 14.95 -1.47
C LYS A 180 -10.58 13.46 -1.18
N ILE A 181 -9.44 12.84 -0.89
CA ILE A 181 -9.35 11.42 -0.51
C ILE A 181 -10.17 11.15 0.76
N LEU A 182 -10.03 12.00 1.78
CA LEU A 182 -10.75 11.84 3.05
C LEU A 182 -12.27 12.02 2.88
N PHE A 183 -12.72 13.03 2.12
CA PHE A 183 -14.15 13.22 1.81
C PHE A 183 -14.73 12.06 1.00
N ALA A 184 -14.02 11.59 -0.03
CA ALA A 184 -14.41 10.41 -0.80
C ALA A 184 -14.49 9.16 0.09
N ASN A 185 -13.58 9.03 1.06
CA ASN A 185 -13.55 7.89 1.98
C ASN A 185 -14.73 7.89 2.98
N GLN A 186 -15.30 9.04 3.34
CA GLN A 186 -16.45 9.10 4.26
C GLN A 186 -17.63 8.26 3.75
N GLN A 187 -17.91 8.30 2.45
CA GLN A 187 -18.98 7.52 1.81
C GLN A 187 -18.53 6.11 1.39
N SER A 188 -17.35 5.99 0.78
CA SER A 188 -16.91 4.72 0.16
C SER A 188 -16.31 3.70 1.13
N GLN A 189 -15.71 4.17 2.24
CA GLN A 189 -14.86 3.38 3.11
C GLN A 189 -13.70 2.70 2.35
N MET A 190 -13.23 3.31 1.25
CA MET A 190 -12.23 2.71 0.36
C MET A 190 -10.87 2.48 1.04
N LEU A 191 -10.48 3.32 2.00
CA LEU A 191 -9.20 3.21 2.68
C LEU A 191 -9.16 2.01 3.62
N SER A 192 -10.21 1.81 4.44
CA SER A 192 -10.27 0.65 5.35
C SER A 192 -10.35 -0.68 4.61
N LYS A 193 -10.91 -0.68 3.39
CA LYS A 193 -10.94 -1.82 2.46
C LYS A 193 -9.62 -2.03 1.69
N CYS A 194 -8.61 -1.19 1.91
CA CYS A 194 -7.35 -1.20 1.16
C CYS A 194 -7.53 -1.11 -0.36
N ALA A 195 -8.59 -0.44 -0.84
CA ALA A 195 -8.89 -0.24 -2.26
C ALA A 195 -8.01 0.87 -2.85
N VAL A 196 -6.70 0.67 -2.78
CA VAL A 196 -5.66 1.66 -3.06
C VAL A 196 -4.69 1.11 -4.10
N VAL A 197 -4.49 1.82 -5.20
CA VAL A 197 -3.52 1.46 -6.24
C VAL A 197 -2.51 2.58 -6.41
N PHE A 198 -1.22 2.24 -6.45
CA PHE A 198 -0.15 3.17 -6.77
C PHE A 198 0.38 2.89 -8.18
N VAL A 199 0.45 3.93 -9.01
CA VAL A 199 1.12 3.87 -10.31
C VAL A 199 2.55 4.38 -10.14
N ARG A 200 3.53 3.69 -10.74
CA ARG A 200 4.96 3.96 -10.57
C ARG A 200 5.76 3.79 -11.86
#